data_AF-A0AAU4E7X6-F1
#
_entry.id   AF-A0AAU4E7X6-F1
#
_cell.length_a   1.000
_cell.length_b   1.000
_cell.length_c   1.000
_cell.angle_alpha   90.00
_cell.angle_beta   90.00
_cell.angle_gamma   90.00
#
_symmetry.space_group_name_H-M   'P 1'
#
loop_
_entity.id
_entity.type
_entity.pdbx_description
1 polymer ?
#
loop_
_entity_poly.entity_id
_entity_poly.type
_entity_poly.pdbx_seq_one_letter_code
_entity_poly.pdbx_strand_id
1 'polypeptide(L)' 'MAKPTPLQFRNILVALLAAAGFVWSIVAGLPWWVSAIIGCACALSLASAYLNRPDAG' A
#
# COMPACT_ATOMS: atom_id res chain seq x y z
N MET A 1 -6.37 20.22 9.95
CA MET A 1 -6.10 18.94 9.24
C MET A 1 -7.16 18.81 8.16
N ALA A 2 -6.81 19.10 6.90
CA ALA A 2 -7.70 18.85 5.79
C ALA A 2 -8.09 17.36 5.78
N LYS A 3 -9.38 17.06 5.60
CA LYS A 3 -9.86 15.68 5.66
C LYS A 3 -9.19 14.88 4.55
N PRO A 4 -8.61 13.68 4.84
CA PRO A 4 -8.06 12.83 3.80
C PRO A 4 -9.10 12.57 2.73
N THR A 5 -8.69 12.64 1.46
CA THR A 5 -9.62 12.35 0.35
C THR A 5 -10.03 10.87 0.42
N PRO A 6 -11.25 10.50 -0.03
CA PRO A 6 -11.66 9.09 -0.07
C PRO A 6 -10.67 8.19 -0.82
N LEU A 7 -10.03 8.74 -1.87
CA LEU A 7 -8.99 8.06 -2.64
C LEU A 7 -7.72 7.84 -1.82
N GLN A 8 -7.22 8.86 -1.12
CA GLN A 8 -6.06 8.75 -0.24
C GLN A 8 -6.30 7.70 0.84
N PHE A 9 -7.47 7.72 1.48
CA PHE A 9 -7.83 6.76 2.52
C PHE A 9 -7.85 5.32 2.00
N ARG A 10 -8.48 5.08 0.84
CA ARG A 10 -8.49 3.76 0.18
C ARG A 10 -7.07 3.26 -0.08
N ASN A 11 -6.20 4.10 -0.63
CA ASN A 11 -4.85 3.69 -0.98
C ASN A 11 -3.98 3.42 0.24
N ILE A 12 -4.20 4.14 1.35
CA ILE A 12 -3.57 3.82 2.64
C ILE A 12 -4.04 2.45 3.15
N LEU A 13 -5.35 2.18 3.10
CA LEU A 13 -5.88 0.86 3.49
C LEU A 13 -5.29 -0.27 2.64
N VAL A 14 -5.21 -0.09 1.32
CA VAL A 14 -4.60 -1.07 0.42
C VAL A 14 -3.12 -1.27 0.75
N ALA A 15 -2.37 -0.20 1.02
CA ALA A 15 -0.97 -0.30 1.42
C ALA A 15 -0.80 -1.09 2.73
N LEU A 16 -1.66 -0.88 3.73
CA LEU A 16 -1.62 -1.65 4.99
C LEU A 16 -1.91 -3.14 4.77
N LEU A 17 -2.93 -3.45 3.97
CA LEU A 17 -3.28 -4.83 3.62
C LEU A 17 -2.16 -5.51 2.83
N ALA A 18 -1.56 -4.81 1.88
CA ALA A 18 -0.42 -5.30 1.11
C ALA A 18 0.81 -5.51 2.00
N ALA A 19 1.11 -4.61 2.93
CA ALA A 19 2.19 -4.79 3.90
C ALA A 19 1.98 -6.04 4.76
N ALA A 20 0.76 -6.25 5.28
CA ALA A 20 0.42 -7.46 6.04
C ALA A 20 0.54 -8.73 5.16
N GLY A 21 0.04 -8.67 3.92
CA GLY A 21 0.15 -9.75 2.94
C GLY A 21 1.59 -10.09 2.58
N PHE A 22 2.48 -9.10 2.51
CA PHE A 22 3.90 -9.28 2.24
C PHE A 22 4.61 -9.99 3.40
N VAL A 23 4.35 -9.56 4.63
CA VAL A 23 4.90 -10.23 5.81
C VAL A 23 4.39 -11.67 5.89
N TRP A 24 3.09 -11.87 5.66
CA TRP A 24 2.49 -13.21 5.63
C TRP A 24 3.09 -14.10 4.54
N SER A 25 3.30 -13.58 3.32
CA SER A 25 3.86 -14.37 2.22
C SER A 25 5.29 -14.85 2.51
N ILE A 26 6.08 -14.04 3.23
CA ILE A 26 7.41 -14.44 3.71
C ILE A 26 7.29 -15.53 4.78
N VAL A 27 6.46 -15.31 5.81
CA VAL A 27 6.30 -16.26 6.93
C VAL A 27 5.76 -17.61 6.45
N ALA A 28 4.83 -17.61 5.48
CA ALA A 28 4.25 -18.81 4.90
C ALA A 28 5.18 -19.52 3.89
N GLY A 29 6.35 -18.94 3.56
CA GLY A 29 7.29 -19.53 2.61
C GLY A 29 6.77 -19.58 1.17
N LEU A 30 5.96 -18.60 0.77
CA LEU A 30 5.46 -18.52 -0.60
C LEU A 30 6.60 -18.22 -1.59
N PRO A 31 6.43 -18.51 -2.90
CA PRO A 31 7.41 -18.18 -3.91
C PRO A 31 7.80 -16.70 -3.85
N TRP A 32 9.10 -16.40 -4.01
CA TRP A 32 9.64 -15.06 -3.86
C TRP A 32 8.95 -14.01 -4.74
N TRP A 33 8.48 -14.40 -5.92
CA TRP A 33 7.79 -13.52 -6.86
C TRP A 33 6.42 -13.06 -6.33
N VAL A 34 5.75 -13.86 -5.48
CA VAL A 34 4.50 -13.47 -4.82
C VAL A 34 4.76 -12.30 -3.88
N SER A 35 5.78 -12.42 -3.03
CA SER A 35 6.21 -11.34 -2.14
C SER A 35 6.62 -10.09 -2.93
N ALA A 36 7.31 -10.25 -4.06
CA ALA A 36 7.68 -9.12 -4.91
C ALA A 36 6.43 -8.38 -5.46
N ILE A 37 5.43 -9.11 -5.97
CA ILE A 37 4.18 -8.52 -6.48
C ILE A 37 3.44 -7.76 -5.37
N ILE A 38 3.28 -8.38 -4.19
CA ILE A 38 2.59 -7.76 -3.06
C ILE A 38 3.36 -6.52 -2.57
N GLY A 39 4.69 -6.60 -2.51
CA GLY A 39 5.56 -5.48 -2.17
C GLY A 39 5.41 -4.30 -3.15
N CYS A 40 5.36 -4.57 -4.45
CA CYS A 40 5.10 -3.56 -5.47
C CYS A 40 3.71 -2.92 -5.29
N ALA A 41 2.66 -3.71 -5.02
CA ALA A 41 1.33 -3.19 -4.77
C ALA A 41 1.30 -2.27 -3.53
N CYS A 42 2.03 -2.63 -2.48
CA CYS A 42 2.20 -1.79 -1.29
C CYS A 42 2.85 -0.45 -1.64
N ALA A 43 4.01 -0.47 -2.31
CA ALA A 43 4.76 0.73 -2.68
C ALA A 43 3.97 1.68 -3.58
N LEU A 44 3.31 1.15 -4.62
CA LEU A 44 2.49 1.95 -5.54
C LEU A 44 1.27 2.56 -4.84
N SER A 45 0.64 1.83 -3.92
CA SER A 45 -0.50 2.34 -3.15
C SER A 45 -0.09 3.47 -2.21
N LEU A 46 1.06 3.32 -1.53
CA LEU A 46 1.66 4.37 -0.71
C LEU A 46 2.04 5.60 -1.53
N ALA A 47 2.71 5.42 -2.67
CA ALA A 47 3.07 6.50 -3.57
C ALA A 47 1.83 7.27 -4.05
N SER A 48 0.78 6.54 -4.45
CA SER A 48 -0.48 7.14 -4.87
C SER A 48 -1.17 7.91 -3.74
N ALA A 49 -1.18 7.37 -2.51
CA ALA A 49 -1.71 8.08 -1.35
C ALA A 49 -0.93 9.37 -1.05
N TYR A 50 0.40 9.33 -1.18
CA TYR A 50 1.26 10.49 -0.97
C TYR A 50 1.02 11.59 -2.01
N LEU A 51 0.88 11.21 -3.28
CA LEU A 51 0.62 12.16 -4.37
C LEU A 51 -0.79 12.78 -4.32
N ASN A 52 -1.77 12.09 -3.72
CA ASN A 52 -3.17 12.56 -3.63
C ASN A 52 -3.53 13.14 -2.24
N ARG A 53 -2.52 13.56 -1.46
CA ARG A 53 -2.76 14.24 -0.18
C ARG A 53 -3.36 15.64 -0.42
N PRO A 54 -4.22 16.14 0.49
CA PRO A 54 -4.91 17.42 0.30
C PRO A 54 -4.00 18.64 0.12
N ASP A 55 -2.75 18.56 0.59
CA ASP A 55 -1.76 19.65 0.45
C ASP A 55 -0.79 19.43 -0.74
N ALA A 56 -1.14 18.57 -1.70
CA ALA A 56 -0.31 18.28 -2.87
C ALA A 56 -0.42 19.33 -4.00
N GLY A 57 -1.31 20.33 -3.86
CA GLY A 57 -1.50 21.45 -4.79
C GLY A 57 -2.17 22.62 -4.10
#